data_AF-A0AAD5PVI0-F1
#
_entry.id   AF-A0AAD5PVI0-F1
#
_cell.length_a   1.000
_cell.length_b   1.000
_cell.length_c   1.000
_cell.angle_alpha   90.00
_cell.angle_beta   90.00
_cell.angle_gamma   90.00
#
_symmetry.space_group_name_H-M   'P 1'
#
loop_
_entity.id
_entity.type
_entity.pdbx_description
1 polymer ?
#
loop_
_entity_poly.entity_id
_entity_poly.type
_entity_poly.pdbx_seq_one_letter_code
_entity_poly.pdbx_strand_id
1 'polypeptide(L)'
;MSGATFYGVSLLEGQEQGQQTELVFEDRVEALKICKKFKGARFKCFTERDEAVLFTQTKQTQPETDVVIKELPSEKLPFPNPSPQEMLHFRRIIETGNCEEFLVLVWKNPRFLISAGDTPTMIRERYRYHGLLLATFKKSFPICKALLDTITDPRFIGLLYVNDAEHVRKNRMFYLLDTYLNTPDKFLNETPLHFASKFGLLDILELFLSFPECDRERKNTRGETPVDIICSSCKNPSPELEAQMRSLLSQRYFVPVLRPIDLSSPARIGKPWSPDVTPKSPESLVPNSPLSHQKYPVDSQMMLQALAGPMSPTEAELFYRQMKTPPVPKFYQNRLSDKKMTPIKMMDSRLSDIDKGLERVGRNIAQDLNVPWVEYWKFLDEFCDLCSSEGLRKLENYFRRKRNEVEECQASPNFEAQSPLSDLCNKLSQLHLQSPEVLENGNDEFFTPPSTPPATFYEISPFYIFGSQPSKTDVDVLRVLENVELDFSKYPNVSMWRENMMQYNEDHLNKLKTPARTNIMNSTLKSPLPETHPHSPRISSITKCLNSPRKTRDVPVVRARLSERFEDT
;
A
#
# COMPACT_ATOMS: atom_id res chain seq x y z
N MET A 1 38.37 -43.70 -32.09
CA MET A 1 37.52 -44.62 -32.88
C MET A 1 36.21 -43.89 -33.12
N SER A 2 35.87 -43.59 -34.37
CA SER A 2 34.62 -42.91 -34.72
C SER A 2 33.46 -43.86 -34.43
N GLY A 3 32.60 -43.53 -33.47
CA GLY A 3 31.37 -44.29 -33.24
C GLY A 3 30.49 -44.20 -34.48
N ALA A 4 29.97 -45.33 -34.96
CA ALA A 4 29.02 -45.35 -36.06
C ALA A 4 27.77 -44.55 -35.65
N THR A 5 27.28 -43.68 -36.54
CA THR A 5 26.06 -42.89 -36.31
C THR A 5 25.00 -43.40 -37.27
N PHE A 6 23.82 -43.73 -36.73
CA PHE A 6 22.68 -44.26 -37.49
C PHE A 6 21.56 -43.23 -37.53
N TYR A 7 20.84 -43.20 -38.63
CA TYR A 7 19.79 -42.24 -38.91
C TYR A 7 18.49 -42.95 -39.23
N GLY A 8 17.48 -42.83 -38.36
CA GLY A 8 16.15 -43.42 -38.57
C GLY A 8 15.17 -42.41 -39.16
N VAL A 9 14.36 -42.84 -40.12
CA VAL A 9 13.26 -42.06 -40.69
C VAL A 9 11.92 -42.74 -40.41
N SER A 10 11.04 -42.10 -39.65
CA SER A 10 9.69 -42.57 -39.31
C SER A 10 8.67 -41.92 -40.23
N LEU A 11 7.87 -42.75 -40.92
CA LEU A 11 6.80 -42.32 -41.82
C LEU A 11 5.44 -42.27 -41.09
N LEU A 12 4.52 -41.48 -41.63
CA LEU A 12 3.13 -41.43 -41.15
C LEU A 12 2.38 -42.70 -41.54
N GLU A 13 1.37 -43.06 -40.75
CA GLU A 13 0.50 -44.20 -41.02
C GLU A 13 -0.18 -44.06 -42.39
N GLY A 14 0.06 -45.01 -43.30
CA GLY A 14 -0.41 -44.97 -44.69
C GLY A 14 0.62 -44.51 -45.73
N GLN A 15 1.82 -44.09 -45.33
CA GLN A 15 2.95 -43.85 -46.22
C GLN A 15 3.93 -45.03 -46.15
N GLU A 16 4.14 -45.71 -47.27
CA GLU A 16 5.09 -46.82 -47.39
C GLU A 16 6.15 -46.51 -48.44
N GLN A 17 7.38 -46.95 -48.18
CA GLN A 17 8.47 -46.87 -49.13
C GLN A 17 8.86 -48.28 -49.60
N GLY A 18 8.06 -48.85 -50.49
CA GLY A 18 8.27 -50.20 -51.00
C GLY A 18 8.24 -51.27 -49.89
N GLN A 19 8.94 -52.39 -50.10
CA GLN A 19 9.03 -53.51 -49.14
C GLN A 19 10.04 -53.26 -47.99
N GLN A 20 10.63 -52.07 -47.88
CA GLN A 20 11.56 -51.75 -46.79
C GLN A 20 10.80 -51.26 -45.55
N THR A 21 10.68 -52.15 -44.57
CA THR A 21 10.10 -51.87 -43.24
C THR A 21 11.04 -51.11 -42.31
N GLU A 22 12.35 -51.09 -42.61
CA GLU A 22 13.38 -50.44 -41.79
C GLU A 22 14.11 -49.33 -42.58
N LEU A 23 13.80 -48.07 -42.29
CA LEU A 23 14.42 -46.90 -42.94
C LEU A 23 15.56 -46.34 -42.09
N VAL A 24 16.62 -47.14 -41.93
CA VAL A 24 17.84 -46.76 -41.19
C VAL A 24 19.00 -46.55 -42.17
N PHE A 25 19.66 -45.41 -42.06
CA PHE A 25 20.77 -44.99 -42.92
C PHE A 25 22.01 -44.69 -42.08
N GLU A 26 23.20 -44.94 -42.63
CA GLU A 26 24.48 -44.50 -42.03
C GLU A 26 24.93 -43.15 -42.58
N ASP A 27 24.40 -42.74 -43.74
CA ASP A 27 24.61 -41.41 -44.31
C ASP A 27 23.43 -40.47 -44.02
N ARG A 28 23.77 -39.29 -43.47
CA ARG A 28 22.82 -38.23 -43.12
C ARG A 28 22.10 -37.69 -44.35
N VAL A 29 22.79 -37.60 -45.49
CA VAL A 29 22.26 -36.97 -46.69
C VAL A 29 21.20 -37.87 -47.33
N GLU A 30 21.41 -39.18 -47.35
CA GLU A 30 20.42 -40.16 -47.79
C GLU A 30 19.14 -40.13 -46.94
N ALA A 31 19.27 -40.13 -45.62
CA ALA A 31 18.12 -40.06 -44.72
C ALA A 31 17.30 -38.76 -44.91
N LEU A 32 17.96 -37.62 -45.12
CA LEU A 32 17.29 -36.34 -45.37
C LEU A 32 16.57 -36.30 -46.73
N LYS A 33 17.07 -36.99 -47.76
CA LYS A 33 16.37 -37.10 -49.06
C LYS A 33 15.05 -37.82 -48.90
N ILE A 34 15.02 -38.88 -48.10
CA ILE A 34 13.81 -39.66 -47.79
C ILE A 34 12.83 -38.81 -46.99
N CYS A 35 13.31 -38.15 -45.93
CA CYS A 35 12.49 -37.27 -45.09
C CYS A 35 11.86 -36.11 -45.88
N LYS A 36 12.54 -35.59 -46.91
CA LYS A 36 11.99 -34.56 -47.81
C LYS A 36 10.95 -35.11 -48.80
N LYS A 37 11.05 -36.39 -49.16
CA LYS A 37 10.11 -37.05 -50.08
C LYS A 37 8.74 -37.27 -49.46
N PHE A 38 8.69 -37.53 -48.16
CA PHE A 38 7.45 -37.83 -47.42
C PHE A 38 7.07 -36.68 -46.49
N LYS A 39 5.99 -35.97 -46.82
CA LYS A 39 5.52 -34.83 -46.04
C LYS A 39 5.01 -35.31 -44.67
N GLY A 40 5.65 -34.84 -43.60
CA GLY A 40 5.36 -35.25 -42.23
C GLY A 40 6.24 -36.37 -41.68
N ALA A 41 7.18 -36.91 -42.47
CA ALA A 41 8.19 -37.83 -41.97
C ALA A 41 9.09 -37.15 -40.91
N ARG A 42 9.38 -37.85 -39.82
CA ARG A 42 10.33 -37.40 -38.78
C ARG A 42 11.65 -38.15 -38.94
N PHE A 43 12.75 -37.44 -38.71
CA PHE A 43 14.11 -37.98 -38.80
C PHE A 43 14.82 -37.74 -37.46
N LYS A 44 15.60 -38.72 -37.00
CA LYS A 44 16.40 -38.63 -35.77
C LYS A 44 17.72 -39.41 -35.92
N CYS A 45 18.77 -38.95 -35.24
CA CYS A 45 20.07 -39.61 -35.20
C CYS A 45 20.26 -40.41 -33.90
N PHE A 46 20.93 -41.54 -34.01
CA PHE A 46 21.17 -42.52 -32.95
C PHE A 46 22.62 -43.00 -32.98
N THR A 47 23.14 -43.41 -31.83
CA THR A 47 24.46 -44.02 -31.70
C THR A 47 24.41 -45.55 -31.83
N GLU A 48 23.23 -46.14 -31.64
CA GLU A 48 22.99 -47.58 -31.77
C GLU A 48 21.96 -47.85 -32.89
N ARG A 49 22.20 -48.91 -33.66
CA ARG A 49 21.36 -49.26 -34.82
C ARG A 49 19.96 -49.71 -34.38
N ASP A 50 19.86 -50.43 -33.27
CA ASP A 50 18.60 -50.99 -32.78
C ASP A 50 17.59 -49.90 -32.37
N GLU A 51 18.07 -48.81 -31.77
CA GLU A 51 17.25 -47.64 -31.45
C GLU A 51 16.73 -46.94 -32.72
N ALA A 52 17.57 -46.86 -33.76
CA ALA A 52 17.18 -46.29 -35.05
C ALA A 52 16.11 -47.15 -35.73
N VAL A 53 16.21 -48.48 -35.63
CA VAL A 53 15.20 -49.42 -36.17
C VAL A 53 13.87 -49.26 -35.43
N LEU A 54 13.88 -49.21 -34.10
CA LEU A 54 12.66 -49.02 -33.30
C LEU A 54 11.94 -47.71 -33.65
N PHE A 55 12.71 -46.64 -33.90
CA PHE A 55 12.16 -45.36 -34.34
C PHE A 55 11.45 -45.46 -35.71
N THR A 56 11.97 -46.25 -36.65
CA THR A 56 11.33 -46.45 -37.97
C THR A 56 10.03 -47.25 -37.88
N GLN A 57 9.92 -48.18 -36.92
CA GLN A 57 8.74 -49.03 -36.72
C GLN A 57 7.59 -48.31 -36.00
N THR A 58 7.88 -47.21 -35.30
CA THR A 58 6.87 -46.37 -34.66
C THR A 58 6.12 -45.58 -35.73
N LYS A 59 5.01 -46.14 -36.24
CA LYS A 59 4.11 -45.46 -37.18
C LYS A 59 3.42 -44.30 -36.46
N GLN A 60 3.51 -43.11 -37.02
CA GLN A 60 2.88 -41.92 -36.45
C GLN A 60 1.41 -41.83 -36.89
N THR A 61 0.49 -41.81 -35.93
CA THR A 61 -0.87 -41.27 -36.09
C THR A 61 -0.78 -39.74 -36.25
N GLN A 62 -1.76 -39.13 -36.94
CA GLN A 62 -1.78 -37.68 -37.21
C GLN A 62 -1.44 -36.85 -35.96
N PRO A 63 -0.75 -35.70 -36.11
CA PRO A 63 -0.23 -34.97 -34.97
C PRO A 63 -1.38 -34.43 -34.12
N GLU A 64 -1.66 -35.09 -32.99
CA GLU A 64 -2.02 -34.35 -31.79
C GLU A 64 -0.87 -33.37 -31.53
N THR A 65 -1.25 -32.13 -31.25
CA THR A 65 -0.38 -30.97 -31.21
C THR A 65 0.71 -31.12 -30.13
N ASP A 66 1.83 -31.72 -30.52
CA ASP A 66 3.08 -31.64 -29.78
C ASP A 66 3.47 -30.16 -29.68
N VAL A 67 3.63 -29.71 -28.43
CA VAL A 67 4.12 -28.40 -28.01
C VAL A 67 5.56 -28.23 -28.51
N VAL A 68 5.69 -27.91 -29.79
CA VAL A 68 6.84 -27.17 -30.29
C VAL A 68 6.65 -25.76 -29.75
N ILE A 69 7.59 -25.30 -28.92
CA ILE A 69 7.81 -23.86 -28.74
C ILE A 69 8.16 -23.34 -30.13
N LYS A 70 7.14 -23.02 -30.93
CA LYS A 70 7.27 -22.15 -32.08
C LYS A 70 7.76 -20.85 -31.47
N GLU A 71 8.95 -20.41 -31.87
CA GLU A 71 9.20 -18.97 -31.93
C GLU A 71 7.95 -18.37 -32.58
N LEU A 72 7.26 -17.53 -31.81
CA LEU A 72 6.06 -16.83 -32.24
C LEU A 72 6.40 -16.19 -33.60
N PRO A 73 5.59 -16.38 -34.65
CA PRO A 73 5.85 -15.69 -35.91
C PRO A 73 5.97 -14.20 -35.61
N SER A 74 7.17 -13.63 -35.87
CA SER A 74 7.44 -12.21 -35.70
C SER A 74 6.29 -11.42 -36.29
N GLU A 75 5.55 -10.75 -35.42
CA GLU A 75 4.48 -9.85 -35.82
C GLU A 75 5.11 -8.78 -36.72
N LYS A 76 4.66 -8.68 -37.97
CA LYS A 76 5.23 -7.72 -38.92
C LYS A 76 4.84 -6.32 -38.47
N LEU A 77 5.73 -5.67 -37.71
CA LEU A 77 5.52 -4.30 -37.25
C LEU A 77 5.38 -3.33 -38.45
N PRO A 78 4.53 -2.29 -38.35
CA PRO A 78 4.28 -1.35 -39.46
C PRO A 78 5.48 -0.50 -39.90
N PHE A 79 6.56 -0.49 -39.11
CA PHE A 79 7.72 0.35 -39.34
C PHE A 79 8.94 -0.48 -39.78
N PRO A 80 9.81 0.03 -40.66
CA PRO A 80 11.04 -0.66 -41.04
C PRO A 80 12.09 -0.59 -39.92
N ASN A 81 12.95 -1.62 -39.85
CA ASN A 81 14.13 -1.59 -38.98
C ASN A 81 15.02 -0.40 -39.37
N PRO A 82 15.48 0.42 -38.40
CA PRO A 82 16.44 1.48 -38.68
C PRO A 82 17.73 0.93 -39.30
N SER A 83 18.26 1.64 -40.29
CA SER A 83 19.54 1.31 -40.90
C SER A 83 20.71 1.52 -39.91
N PRO A 84 21.86 0.86 -40.11
CA PRO A 84 23.03 1.06 -39.24
C PRO A 84 23.51 2.52 -39.17
N GLN A 85 23.38 3.28 -40.26
CA GLN A 85 23.74 4.71 -40.30
C GLN A 85 22.79 5.56 -39.46
N GLU A 86 21.48 5.29 -39.55
CA GLU A 86 20.48 5.96 -38.73
C GLU A 86 20.64 5.61 -37.25
N MET A 87 20.99 4.37 -36.91
CA MET A 87 21.29 3.98 -35.52
C MET A 87 22.55 4.68 -34.97
N LEU A 88 23.57 4.90 -35.81
CA LEU A 88 24.73 5.68 -35.43
C LEU A 88 24.38 7.16 -35.21
N HIS A 89 23.51 7.73 -36.05
CA HIS A 89 22.99 9.08 -35.85
C HIS A 89 22.19 9.20 -34.56
N PHE A 90 21.27 8.28 -34.32
CA PHE A 90 20.47 8.20 -33.10
C PHE A 90 21.33 8.10 -31.84
N ARG A 91 22.40 7.30 -31.89
CA ARG A 91 23.39 7.24 -30.79
C ARG A 91 23.98 8.61 -30.51
N ARG A 92 24.43 9.35 -31.54
CA ARG A 92 25.03 10.68 -31.36
C ARG A 92 24.06 11.65 -30.72
N ILE A 93 22.79 11.65 -31.11
CA ILE A 93 21.74 12.50 -30.53
C ILE A 93 21.63 12.27 -29.01
N ILE A 94 21.61 11.00 -28.58
CA ILE A 94 21.57 10.65 -27.15
C ILE A 94 22.86 11.09 -26.44
N GLU A 95 24.01 10.93 -27.09
CA GLU A 95 25.31 11.31 -26.53
C GLU A 95 25.50 12.83 -26.42
N THR A 96 24.93 13.62 -27.33
CA THR A 96 24.93 15.08 -27.29
C THR A 96 23.82 15.65 -26.40
N GLY A 97 22.79 14.86 -26.09
CA GLY A 97 21.66 15.27 -25.26
C GLY A 97 20.61 16.12 -25.97
N ASN A 98 20.54 16.08 -27.31
CA ASN A 98 19.54 16.84 -28.07
C ASN A 98 18.15 16.19 -27.97
N CYS A 99 17.33 16.69 -27.04
CA CYS A 99 16.01 16.14 -26.72
C CYS A 99 14.98 16.35 -27.84
N GLU A 100 15.01 17.49 -28.53
CA GLU A 100 14.04 17.80 -29.58
C GLU A 100 14.21 16.87 -30.78
N GLU A 101 15.44 16.72 -31.25
CA GLU A 101 15.75 15.83 -32.37
C GLU A 101 15.52 14.36 -31.99
N PHE A 102 15.79 13.99 -30.73
CA PHE A 102 15.48 12.66 -30.20
C PHE A 102 13.99 12.34 -30.34
N LEU A 103 13.12 13.23 -29.87
CA LEU A 103 11.67 13.03 -29.94
C LEU A 103 11.18 12.94 -31.39
N VAL A 104 11.64 13.84 -32.26
CA VAL A 104 11.26 13.83 -33.69
C VAL A 104 11.60 12.49 -34.34
N LEU A 105 12.80 11.95 -34.09
CA LEU A 105 13.24 10.70 -34.70
C LEU A 105 12.47 9.48 -34.16
N VAL A 106 12.24 9.44 -32.84
CA VAL A 106 11.53 8.33 -32.17
C VAL A 106 10.06 8.27 -32.58
N TRP A 107 9.37 9.42 -32.64
CA TRP A 107 7.96 9.48 -33.04
C TRP A 107 7.78 9.23 -34.54
N LYS A 108 8.80 9.50 -35.37
CA LYS A 108 8.81 9.13 -36.79
C LYS A 108 8.97 7.62 -36.99
N ASN A 109 9.81 6.96 -36.19
CA ASN A 109 9.98 5.51 -36.22
C ASN A 109 10.18 4.94 -34.80
N PRO A 110 9.14 4.34 -34.19
CA PRO A 110 9.25 3.78 -32.85
C PRO A 110 10.30 2.66 -32.70
N ARG A 111 10.76 2.07 -33.80
CA ARG A 111 11.76 0.98 -33.78
C ARG A 111 13.16 1.40 -33.34
N PHE A 112 13.43 2.71 -33.27
CA PHE A 112 14.64 3.22 -32.62
C PHE A 112 14.70 2.86 -31.13
N LEU A 113 13.54 2.75 -30.46
CA LEU A 113 13.44 2.35 -29.06
C LEU A 113 13.03 0.88 -28.90
N ILE A 114 12.12 0.38 -29.74
CA ILE A 114 11.50 -0.94 -29.55
C ILE A 114 11.95 -1.91 -30.64
N SER A 115 12.53 -3.03 -30.25
CA SER A 115 12.93 -4.09 -31.17
C SER A 115 11.72 -4.94 -31.58
N ALA A 116 11.89 -5.83 -32.56
CA ALA A 116 10.81 -6.71 -33.03
C ALA A 116 10.31 -7.73 -31.99
N GLY A 117 10.98 -7.87 -30.85
CA GLY A 117 10.62 -8.78 -29.77
C GLY A 117 10.18 -8.06 -28.50
N ASP A 118 9.54 -6.89 -28.61
CA ASP A 118 9.01 -6.09 -27.49
C ASP A 118 10.07 -5.77 -26.42
N THR A 119 11.33 -5.63 -26.85
CA THR A 119 12.49 -5.37 -25.98
C THR A 119 13.20 -4.07 -26.40
N PRO A 120 13.92 -3.41 -25.48
CA PRO A 120 14.71 -2.22 -25.78
C PRO A 120 15.70 -2.47 -26.93
N THR A 121 15.74 -1.57 -27.89
CA THR A 121 16.73 -1.60 -28.98
C THR A 121 18.13 -1.33 -28.42
N MET A 122 19.06 -2.23 -28.72
CA MET A 122 20.45 -2.14 -28.26
C MET A 122 21.21 -1.11 -29.10
N ILE A 123 21.57 0.03 -28.50
CA ILE A 123 22.26 1.10 -29.20
C ILE A 123 23.76 0.86 -29.24
N ARG A 124 24.38 0.36 -28.16
CA ARG A 124 25.80 -0.05 -28.14
C ARG A 124 25.91 -1.56 -27.92
N GLU A 125 26.00 -2.32 -29.00
CA GLU A 125 26.02 -3.79 -28.97
C GLU A 125 27.12 -4.39 -28.10
N ARG A 126 28.36 -3.86 -28.14
CA ARG A 126 29.48 -4.40 -27.34
C ARG A 126 29.21 -4.36 -25.83
N TYR A 127 28.59 -3.28 -25.36
CA TYR A 127 28.31 -3.05 -23.94
C TYR A 127 26.88 -3.42 -23.54
N ARG A 128 26.04 -3.77 -24.53
CA ARG A 128 24.60 -3.93 -24.38
C ARG A 128 23.94 -2.71 -23.71
N TYR A 129 24.26 -1.50 -24.18
CA TYR A 129 23.52 -0.32 -23.72
C TYR A 129 22.32 -0.10 -24.64
N HIS A 130 21.12 -0.15 -24.05
CA HIS A 130 19.93 0.45 -24.64
C HIS A 130 19.94 1.98 -24.40
N GLY A 131 18.94 2.68 -24.95
CA GLY A 131 18.87 4.15 -24.89
C GLY A 131 18.95 4.74 -23.50
N LEU A 132 18.26 4.14 -22.52
CA LEU A 132 18.24 4.65 -21.15
C LEU A 132 19.59 4.50 -20.45
N LEU A 133 20.22 3.30 -20.50
CA LEU A 133 21.58 3.10 -19.96
C LEU A 133 22.59 4.09 -20.56
N LEU A 134 22.52 4.32 -21.87
CA LEU A 134 23.39 5.28 -22.55
C LEU A 134 23.14 6.71 -22.09
N ALA A 135 21.88 7.13 -21.97
CA ALA A 135 21.50 8.46 -21.52
C ALA A 135 21.92 8.70 -20.06
N THR A 136 21.74 7.71 -19.17
CA THR A 136 22.20 7.75 -17.77
C THR A 136 23.72 7.82 -17.68
N PHE A 137 24.44 7.02 -18.48
CA PHE A 137 25.90 7.08 -18.55
C PHE A 137 26.41 8.45 -19.01
N LYS A 138 25.67 9.11 -19.90
CA LYS A 138 25.93 10.47 -20.37
C LYS A 138 25.38 11.56 -19.44
N LYS A 139 24.72 11.19 -18.33
CA LYS A 139 24.16 12.08 -17.33
C LYS A 139 23.12 13.06 -17.89
N SER A 140 22.42 12.66 -18.95
CA SER A 140 21.41 13.51 -19.61
C SER A 140 20.03 13.23 -19.03
N PHE A 141 19.61 14.04 -18.05
CA PHE A 141 18.26 13.98 -17.49
C PHE A 141 17.16 14.20 -18.54
N PRO A 142 17.25 15.20 -19.45
CA PRO A 142 16.18 15.45 -20.43
C PRO A 142 15.89 14.24 -21.33
N ILE A 143 16.93 13.54 -21.79
CA ILE A 143 16.76 12.34 -22.62
C ILE A 143 16.19 11.18 -21.81
N CYS A 144 16.63 10.97 -20.56
CA CYS A 144 16.08 9.91 -19.70
C CYS A 144 14.57 10.12 -19.49
N LYS A 145 14.18 11.35 -19.16
CA LYS A 145 12.77 11.74 -18.99
C LYS A 145 11.98 11.58 -20.28
N ALA A 146 12.46 12.14 -21.39
CA ALA A 146 11.79 12.05 -22.69
C ALA A 146 11.61 10.59 -23.15
N LEU A 147 12.59 9.72 -22.91
CA LEU A 147 12.50 8.30 -23.24
C LEU A 147 11.41 7.62 -22.41
N LEU A 148 11.43 7.79 -21.08
CA LEU A 148 10.43 7.19 -20.18
C LEU A 148 9.02 7.72 -20.43
N ASP A 149 8.87 9.03 -20.65
CA ASP A 149 7.60 9.67 -21.02
C ASP A 149 7.08 9.13 -22.37
N THR A 150 7.96 8.86 -23.33
CA THR A 150 7.56 8.33 -24.65
C THR A 150 7.12 6.87 -24.58
N ILE A 151 7.84 6.01 -23.84
CA ILE A 151 7.46 4.59 -23.73
C ILE A 151 6.22 4.37 -22.86
N THR A 152 5.92 5.30 -21.95
CA THR A 152 4.71 5.26 -21.11
C THR A 152 3.49 5.92 -21.77
N ASP A 153 3.65 6.54 -22.94
CA ASP A 153 2.54 7.11 -23.71
C ASP A 153 1.77 6.00 -24.46
N PRO A 154 0.48 5.77 -24.16
CA PRO A 154 -0.33 4.77 -24.84
C PRO A 154 -0.43 4.99 -26.37
N ARG A 155 -0.30 6.25 -26.83
CA ARG A 155 -0.33 6.60 -28.25
C ARG A 155 0.89 6.06 -28.98
N PHE A 156 2.06 6.10 -28.33
CA PHE A 156 3.31 5.63 -28.91
C PHE A 156 3.29 4.11 -29.13
N ILE A 157 2.83 3.34 -28.14
CA ILE A 157 2.63 1.89 -28.27
C ILE A 157 1.52 1.57 -29.29
N GLY A 158 0.49 2.42 -29.34
CA GLY A 158 -0.57 2.35 -30.36
C GLY A 158 -0.08 2.42 -31.80
N LEU A 159 1.03 3.14 -32.07
CA LEU A 159 1.62 3.22 -33.41
C LEU A 159 2.17 1.86 -33.87
N LEU A 160 2.82 1.12 -32.98
CA LEU A 160 3.41 -0.19 -33.30
C LEU A 160 2.37 -1.31 -33.40
N TYR A 161 1.36 -1.28 -32.54
CA TYR A 161 0.38 -2.35 -32.39
C TYR A 161 -1.06 -1.85 -32.60
N VAL A 162 -1.33 -1.39 -33.83
CA VAL A 162 -2.63 -0.81 -34.22
C VAL A 162 -3.77 -1.82 -34.05
N ASN A 163 -3.50 -3.10 -34.29
CA ASN A 163 -4.51 -4.17 -34.27
C ASN A 163 -4.77 -4.76 -32.87
N ASP A 164 -3.93 -4.44 -31.89
CA ASP A 164 -4.06 -5.00 -30.55
C ASP A 164 -5.24 -4.39 -29.77
N ALA A 165 -5.79 -5.17 -28.85
CA ALA A 165 -6.71 -4.64 -27.85
C ALA A 165 -5.98 -3.71 -26.87
N GLU A 166 -6.71 -2.76 -26.28
CA GLU A 166 -6.11 -1.75 -25.38
C GLU A 166 -5.41 -2.37 -24.17
N HIS A 167 -5.97 -3.43 -23.59
CA HIS A 167 -5.37 -4.13 -22.46
C HIS A 167 -4.05 -4.84 -22.83
N VAL A 168 -3.94 -5.37 -24.06
CA VAL A 168 -2.71 -6.01 -24.56
C VAL A 168 -1.62 -4.95 -24.75
N ARG A 169 -1.96 -3.81 -25.36
CA ARG A 169 -1.03 -2.67 -25.48
C ARG A 169 -0.54 -2.18 -24.13
N LYS A 170 -1.42 -2.08 -23.14
CA LYS A 170 -1.04 -1.73 -21.75
C LYS A 170 -0.07 -2.75 -21.16
N ASN A 171 -0.33 -4.04 -21.31
CA ASN A 171 0.59 -5.08 -20.82
C ASN A 171 1.97 -5.02 -21.52
N ARG A 172 1.99 -4.81 -22.84
CA ARG A 172 3.23 -4.62 -23.62
C ARG A 172 4.00 -3.38 -23.15
N MET A 173 3.28 -2.29 -22.87
CA MET A 173 3.84 -1.05 -22.31
C MET A 173 4.50 -1.28 -20.94
N PHE A 174 3.80 -1.95 -20.01
CA PHE A 174 4.35 -2.28 -18.70
C PHE A 174 5.59 -3.19 -18.80
N TYR A 175 5.54 -4.21 -19.66
CA TYR A 175 6.68 -5.09 -19.89
C TYR A 175 7.89 -4.35 -20.47
N LEU A 176 7.66 -3.45 -21.44
CA LEU A 176 8.71 -2.64 -22.03
C LEU A 176 9.36 -1.70 -21.00
N LEU A 177 8.53 -1.03 -20.18
CA LEU A 177 8.99 -0.16 -19.09
C LEU A 177 9.86 -0.92 -18.09
N ASP A 178 9.38 -2.08 -17.60
CA ASP A 178 10.13 -2.98 -16.74
C ASP A 178 11.49 -3.35 -17.38
N THR A 179 11.47 -3.74 -18.65
CA THR A 179 12.69 -4.13 -19.37
C THR A 179 13.67 -2.96 -19.47
N TYR A 180 13.20 -1.73 -19.75
CA TYR A 180 14.05 -0.55 -19.79
C TYR A 180 14.66 -0.20 -18.43
N LEU A 181 13.91 -0.30 -17.34
CA LEU A 181 14.39 0.06 -16.01
C LEU A 181 15.30 -1.01 -15.40
N ASN A 182 15.12 -2.27 -15.80
CA ASN A 182 15.74 -3.41 -15.11
C ASN A 182 16.77 -4.15 -15.95
N THR A 183 16.87 -3.96 -17.27
CA THR A 183 17.89 -4.64 -18.08
C THR A 183 19.29 -4.14 -17.71
N PRO A 184 20.19 -5.02 -17.24
CA PRO A 184 21.53 -4.63 -16.83
C PRO A 184 22.51 -4.55 -18.01
N ASP A 185 23.65 -3.91 -17.77
CA ASP A 185 24.77 -3.93 -18.70
C ASP A 185 25.40 -5.32 -18.83
N LYS A 186 26.17 -5.53 -19.90
CA LYS A 186 26.78 -6.84 -20.17
C LYS A 186 27.86 -7.25 -19.17
N PHE A 187 28.65 -6.31 -18.64
CA PHE A 187 29.91 -6.63 -17.99
C PHE A 187 29.77 -6.69 -16.47
N LEU A 188 29.20 -5.65 -15.87
CA LEU A 188 29.06 -5.57 -14.42
C LEU A 188 27.68 -6.00 -13.95
N ASN A 189 26.76 -6.29 -14.87
CA ASN A 189 25.36 -6.57 -14.56
C ASN A 189 24.70 -5.42 -13.77
N GLU A 190 25.15 -4.19 -14.02
CA GLU A 190 24.67 -2.95 -13.42
C GLU A 190 23.43 -2.46 -14.19
N THR A 191 22.31 -2.22 -13.48
CA THR A 191 21.08 -1.64 -14.04
C THR A 191 21.19 -0.12 -14.24
N PRO A 192 20.26 0.52 -14.97
CA PRO A 192 20.14 1.99 -14.97
C PRO A 192 20.17 2.60 -13.57
N LEU A 193 19.53 1.96 -12.58
CA LEU A 193 19.54 2.42 -11.20
C LEU A 193 20.95 2.36 -10.58
N HIS A 194 21.73 1.32 -10.86
CA HIS A 194 23.13 1.24 -10.44
C HIS A 194 23.97 2.38 -11.03
N PHE A 195 23.77 2.71 -12.32
CA PHE A 195 24.48 3.82 -12.97
C PHE A 195 24.12 5.16 -12.32
N ALA A 196 22.84 5.41 -12.07
CA ALA A 196 22.39 6.63 -11.40
C ALA A 196 23.01 6.78 -10.00
N SER A 197 23.02 5.70 -9.21
CA SER A 197 23.68 5.66 -7.89
C SER A 197 25.19 5.90 -7.97
N LYS A 198 25.87 5.17 -8.85
CA LYS A 198 27.34 5.22 -9.03
C LYS A 198 27.87 6.60 -9.38
N PHE A 199 27.12 7.33 -10.20
CA PHE A 199 27.48 8.66 -10.67
C PHE A 199 26.87 9.81 -9.84
N GLY A 200 26.12 9.51 -8.78
CA GLY A 200 25.54 10.53 -7.90
C GLY A 200 24.43 11.36 -8.55
N LEU A 201 23.64 10.79 -9.46
CA LEU A 201 22.66 11.52 -10.27
C LEU A 201 21.29 11.57 -9.58
N LEU A 202 21.12 12.49 -8.63
CA LEU A 202 19.90 12.61 -7.82
C LEU A 202 18.62 12.72 -8.66
N ASP A 203 18.60 13.64 -9.64
CA ASP A 203 17.40 13.89 -10.45
C ASP A 203 16.97 12.66 -11.26
N ILE A 204 17.95 11.92 -11.81
CA ILE A 204 17.67 10.69 -12.58
C ILE A 204 17.26 9.55 -11.65
N LEU A 205 17.84 9.49 -10.45
CA LEU A 205 17.47 8.54 -9.42
C LEU A 205 16.00 8.73 -9.01
N GLU A 206 15.60 9.97 -8.70
CA GLU A 206 14.21 10.31 -8.37
C GLU A 206 13.26 9.96 -9.52
N LEU A 207 13.65 10.27 -10.75
CA LEU A 207 12.87 9.90 -11.93
C LEU A 207 12.66 8.38 -12.02
N PHE A 208 13.70 7.56 -11.83
CA PHE A 208 13.56 6.11 -11.91
C PHE A 208 12.70 5.55 -10.76
N LEU A 209 12.87 6.09 -9.56
CA LEU A 209 12.10 5.69 -8.38
C LEU A 209 10.64 6.16 -8.42
N SER A 210 10.28 7.09 -9.31
CA SER A 210 8.88 7.44 -9.55
C SER A 210 8.07 6.32 -10.22
N PHE A 211 8.76 5.34 -10.84
CA PHE A 211 8.14 4.18 -11.47
C PHE A 211 8.20 2.96 -10.54
N PRO A 212 7.05 2.35 -10.18
CA PRO A 212 7.01 1.21 -9.27
C PRO A 212 7.69 -0.05 -9.84
N GLU A 213 7.86 -0.14 -11.16
CA GLU A 213 8.53 -1.24 -11.84
C GLU A 213 10.05 -1.27 -11.62
N CYS A 214 10.65 -0.19 -11.09
CA CYS A 214 12.10 -0.11 -10.91
C CYS A 214 12.60 -1.03 -9.77
N ASP A 215 13.46 -2.00 -10.10
CA ASP A 215 13.99 -2.98 -9.15
C ASP A 215 15.18 -2.40 -8.35
N ARG A 216 14.94 -2.13 -7.08
CA ARG A 216 15.92 -1.55 -6.13
C ARG A 216 16.88 -2.58 -5.56
N GLU A 217 16.51 -3.86 -5.63
CA GLU A 217 17.22 -4.97 -4.97
C GLU A 217 18.11 -5.76 -5.91
N ARG A 218 18.13 -5.41 -7.20
CA ARG A 218 18.96 -6.11 -8.17
C ARG A 218 20.42 -5.96 -7.75
N LYS A 219 21.15 -7.08 -7.78
CA LYS A 219 22.58 -7.11 -7.48
C LYS A 219 23.40 -7.19 -8.76
N ASN A 220 24.49 -6.45 -8.77
CA ASN A 220 25.49 -6.52 -9.84
C ASN A 220 26.33 -7.82 -9.72
N THR A 221 27.28 -8.04 -10.63
CA THR A 221 28.18 -9.21 -10.61
C THR A 221 29.03 -9.30 -9.33
N ARG A 222 29.24 -8.18 -8.63
CA ARG A 222 29.95 -8.10 -7.34
C ARG A 222 29.04 -8.35 -6.13
N GLY A 223 27.74 -8.59 -6.34
CA GLY A 223 26.77 -8.81 -5.26
C GLY A 223 26.31 -7.52 -4.57
N GLU A 224 26.68 -6.36 -5.10
CA GLU A 224 26.35 -5.04 -4.55
C GLU A 224 25.00 -4.57 -5.12
N THR A 225 24.23 -3.86 -4.29
CA THR A 225 22.99 -3.18 -4.67
C THR A 225 23.25 -1.73 -5.10
N PRO A 226 22.29 -1.02 -5.72
CA PRO A 226 22.41 0.41 -5.99
C PRO A 226 22.69 1.26 -4.76
N VAL A 227 22.29 0.81 -3.56
CA VAL A 227 22.60 1.49 -2.28
C VAL A 227 24.08 1.38 -1.92
N ASP A 228 24.72 0.26 -2.25
CA ASP A 228 26.09 -0.02 -1.84
C ASP A 228 27.12 0.74 -2.68
N ILE A 229 26.75 1.17 -3.90
CA ILE A 229 27.65 1.82 -4.85
C ILE A 229 27.41 3.33 -5.00
N ILE A 230 26.60 3.94 -4.13
CA ILE A 230 26.29 5.38 -4.15
C ILE A 230 27.59 6.18 -4.21
N CYS A 231 27.68 7.10 -5.18
CA CYS A 231 28.82 8.00 -5.35
C CYS A 231 30.20 7.35 -5.54
N SER A 232 30.28 6.04 -5.75
CA SER A 232 31.55 5.30 -5.90
C SER A 232 32.43 5.78 -7.05
N SER A 233 31.86 6.43 -8.08
CA SER A 233 32.59 7.01 -9.21
C SER A 233 32.62 8.55 -9.20
N CYS A 234 32.17 9.20 -8.13
CA CYS A 234 32.22 10.65 -7.97
C CYS A 234 33.58 11.08 -7.42
N LYS A 235 34.15 12.16 -8.00
CA LYS A 235 35.47 12.66 -7.57
C LYS A 235 35.44 13.32 -6.19
N ASN A 236 34.31 13.94 -5.80
CA ASN A 236 34.06 14.60 -4.51
C ASN A 236 32.55 14.58 -4.20
N PRO A 237 31.99 13.51 -3.62
CA PRO A 237 30.58 13.50 -3.23
C PRO A 237 30.34 14.34 -1.97
N SER A 238 29.26 15.13 -1.97
CA SER A 238 28.78 15.77 -0.75
C SER A 238 28.16 14.70 0.18
N PRO A 239 28.50 14.67 1.48
CA PRO A 239 27.89 13.75 2.44
C PRO A 239 26.36 13.89 2.51
N GLU A 240 25.85 15.11 2.30
CA GLU A 240 24.41 15.39 2.25
C GLU A 240 23.75 14.71 1.04
N LEU A 241 24.39 14.75 -0.14
CA LEU A 241 23.92 14.08 -1.34
C LEU A 241 23.88 12.55 -1.15
N GLU A 242 24.94 11.98 -0.57
CA GLU A 242 24.98 10.54 -0.27
C GLU A 242 23.86 10.14 0.68
N ALA A 243 23.64 10.90 1.76
CA ALA A 243 22.56 10.66 2.71
C ALA A 243 21.17 10.76 2.05
N GLN A 244 20.95 11.76 1.18
CA GLN A 244 19.70 11.90 0.43
C GLN A 244 19.46 10.72 -0.51
N MET A 245 20.45 10.33 -1.31
CA MET A 245 20.34 9.19 -2.22
C MET A 245 20.11 7.88 -1.46
N ARG A 246 20.78 7.71 -0.31
CA ARG A 246 20.61 6.52 0.54
C ARG A 246 19.21 6.46 1.14
N SER A 247 18.68 7.60 1.59
CA SER A 247 17.29 7.71 2.07
C SER A 247 16.29 7.42 0.94
N LEU A 248 16.54 7.93 -0.27
CA LEU A 248 15.69 7.69 -1.42
C LEU A 248 15.66 6.23 -1.85
N LEU A 249 16.80 5.53 -1.80
CA LEU A 249 16.96 4.12 -2.20
C LEU A 249 16.59 3.11 -1.11
N SER A 250 16.59 3.52 0.17
CA SER A 250 16.12 2.68 1.27
C SER A 250 14.64 2.34 1.09
N GLN A 251 14.28 1.06 1.21
CA GLN A 251 12.89 0.61 1.09
C GLN A 251 12.04 1.25 2.19
N ARG A 252 10.86 1.73 1.79
CA ARG A 252 9.89 2.31 2.73
C ARG A 252 8.87 1.24 3.07
N TYR A 253 8.95 0.70 4.28
CA TYR A 253 7.94 -0.19 4.82
C TYR A 253 6.93 0.58 5.64
N PHE A 254 5.72 0.06 5.60
CA PHE A 254 4.59 0.53 6.37
C PHE A 254 3.91 -0.64 7.06
N VAL A 255 3.35 -0.37 8.24
CA VAL A 255 2.54 -1.33 8.99
C VAL A 255 1.13 -0.73 9.13
N PRO A 256 0.14 -1.21 8.35
CA PRO A 256 -1.21 -0.67 8.40
C PRO A 256 -2.03 -1.30 9.55
N VAL A 257 -2.92 -0.51 10.15
CA VAL A 257 -3.98 -0.98 11.03
C VAL A 257 -5.29 -0.98 10.25
N LEU A 258 -5.93 -2.14 10.17
CA LEU A 258 -7.10 -2.39 9.34
C LEU A 258 -8.31 -2.72 10.22
N ARG A 259 -9.47 -2.18 9.89
CA ARG A 259 -10.74 -2.48 10.55
C ARG A 259 -11.78 -2.88 9.51
N PRO A 260 -12.58 -3.94 9.73
CA PRO A 260 -13.72 -4.25 8.86
C PRO A 260 -14.70 -3.07 8.80
N ILE A 261 -15.19 -2.75 7.60
CA ILE A 261 -16.20 -1.69 7.39
C ILE A 261 -17.47 -2.00 8.17
N ASP A 262 -17.86 -3.28 8.24
CA ASP A 262 -19.05 -3.76 8.92
C ASP A 262 -18.88 -3.97 10.43
N LEU A 263 -17.67 -3.76 10.96
CA LEU A 263 -17.33 -3.94 12.38
C LEU A 263 -17.60 -5.35 12.91
N SER A 264 -17.71 -6.34 12.03
CA SER A 264 -17.98 -7.74 12.39
C SER A 264 -16.90 -8.35 13.27
N SER A 265 -15.69 -7.81 13.22
CA SER A 265 -14.53 -8.29 13.96
C SER A 265 -13.64 -7.12 14.43
N PRO A 266 -12.81 -7.32 15.48
CA PRO A 266 -11.92 -6.29 15.98
C PRO A 266 -10.86 -5.89 14.94
N ALA A 267 -10.27 -4.69 15.11
CA ALA A 267 -9.20 -4.21 14.24
C ALA A 267 -7.98 -5.14 14.27
N ARG A 268 -7.29 -5.25 13.13
CA ARG A 268 -6.17 -6.18 12.89
C ARG A 268 -4.97 -5.41 12.35
N ILE A 269 -3.79 -5.88 12.74
CA ILE A 269 -2.51 -5.34 12.27
C ILE A 269 -2.14 -6.05 10.97
N GLY A 270 -1.96 -5.30 9.89
CA GLY A 270 -1.45 -5.79 8.62
C GLY A 270 0.04 -6.14 8.72
N LYS A 271 0.51 -7.09 7.90
CA LYS A 271 1.93 -7.41 7.81
C LYS A 271 2.71 -6.19 7.28
N PRO A 272 4.02 -6.06 7.60
CA PRO A 272 4.89 -5.08 6.96
C PRO A 272 4.74 -5.14 5.45
N TRP A 273 4.46 -4.00 4.85
CA TRP A 273 4.22 -3.87 3.42
C TRP A 273 5.03 -2.69 2.87
N SER A 274 5.58 -2.84 1.68
CA SER A 274 6.27 -1.76 0.99
C SER A 274 5.62 -1.53 -0.38
N PRO A 275 5.31 -0.28 -0.75
CA PRO A 275 4.92 0.08 -2.11
C PRO A 275 6.03 -0.21 -3.13
N ASP A 276 7.29 -0.25 -2.67
CA ASP A 276 8.48 -0.39 -3.51
C ASP A 276 8.76 -1.84 -3.93
N VAL A 277 8.06 -2.82 -3.35
CA VAL A 277 8.23 -4.25 -3.66
C VAL A 277 7.14 -4.68 -4.62
N THR A 278 7.47 -4.70 -5.91
CA THR A 278 6.64 -5.38 -6.92
C THR A 278 6.72 -6.90 -6.69
N PRO A 279 5.60 -7.61 -6.57
CA PRO A 279 5.62 -9.07 -6.42
C PRO A 279 6.16 -9.71 -7.70
N LYS A 280 7.41 -10.20 -7.64
CA LYS A 280 8.16 -10.77 -8.78
C LYS A 280 7.65 -12.15 -9.27
N SER A 281 6.42 -12.55 -8.96
CA SER A 281 5.84 -13.82 -9.45
C SER A 281 4.36 -13.70 -9.82
N PRO A 282 3.94 -14.24 -10.98
CA PRO A 282 2.52 -14.40 -11.33
C PRO A 282 1.79 -15.34 -10.36
N GLU A 283 2.50 -16.20 -9.64
CA GLU A 283 1.96 -17.03 -8.56
C GLU A 283 1.65 -16.25 -7.28
N SER A 284 2.05 -14.97 -7.21
CA SER A 284 1.61 -14.01 -6.18
C SER A 284 0.34 -13.22 -6.59
N LEU A 285 -0.32 -13.59 -7.69
CA LEU A 285 -1.71 -13.17 -7.99
C LEU A 285 -2.75 -13.90 -7.11
N VAL A 286 -2.33 -14.44 -5.96
CA VAL A 286 -3.20 -14.79 -4.83
C VAL A 286 -3.16 -13.66 -3.79
N PRO A 287 -4.30 -13.38 -3.14
CA PRO A 287 -4.69 -12.05 -2.68
C PRO A 287 -3.97 -11.66 -1.39
N ASN A 288 -2.77 -11.10 -1.52
CA ASN A 288 -2.01 -10.52 -0.41
C ASN A 288 -1.94 -9.00 -0.47
N SER A 289 -2.80 -8.35 -1.27
CA SER A 289 -3.19 -6.98 -0.93
C SER A 289 -4.00 -7.06 0.38
N PRO A 290 -3.71 -6.21 1.39
CA PRO A 290 -4.51 -6.12 2.61
C PRO A 290 -6.00 -5.82 2.36
N LEU A 291 -6.36 -5.46 1.12
CA LEU A 291 -7.71 -5.21 0.66
C LEU A 291 -8.35 -6.35 -0.16
N SER A 292 -7.61 -7.43 -0.47
CA SER A 292 -8.04 -8.45 -1.46
C SER A 292 -8.45 -9.81 -0.89
N HIS A 293 -8.51 -9.99 0.42
CA HIS A 293 -8.97 -11.27 1.01
C HIS A 293 -10.48 -11.46 0.79
N GLN A 294 -10.87 -11.90 -0.40
CA GLN A 294 -12.18 -12.46 -0.68
C GLN A 294 -11.98 -13.96 -0.91
N LYS A 295 -11.58 -14.69 0.14
CA LYS A 295 -11.50 -16.16 0.10
C LYS A 295 -12.84 -16.79 0.50
N TYR A 296 -13.78 -15.99 1.00
CA TYR A 296 -15.16 -16.37 1.26
C TYR A 296 -16.12 -15.27 0.79
N PRO A 297 -17.36 -15.59 0.37
CA PRO A 297 -18.39 -14.60 0.02
C PRO A 297 -18.78 -13.64 1.17
N VAL A 298 -18.23 -13.84 2.37
CA VAL A 298 -18.57 -13.15 3.63
C VAL A 298 -17.32 -12.54 4.30
N ASP A 299 -16.22 -12.34 3.57
CA ASP A 299 -15.09 -11.55 4.12
C ASP A 299 -15.39 -10.06 3.96
N SER A 300 -15.62 -9.39 5.09
CA SER A 300 -15.96 -7.97 5.14
C SER A 300 -14.82 -7.11 4.60
N GLN A 301 -15.15 -6.15 3.73
CA GLN A 301 -14.19 -5.19 3.19
C GLN A 301 -13.48 -4.45 4.34
N MET A 302 -12.15 -4.30 4.23
CA MET A 302 -11.31 -3.69 5.26
C MET A 302 -11.06 -2.21 4.96
N MET A 303 -11.08 -1.37 6.00
CA MET A 303 -10.77 0.06 5.96
C MET A 303 -9.46 0.32 6.70
N LEU A 304 -8.56 1.10 6.10
CA LEU A 304 -7.35 1.59 6.75
C LEU A 304 -7.72 2.59 7.87
N GLN A 305 -7.18 2.39 9.06
CA GLN A 305 -7.47 3.23 10.24
C GLN A 305 -6.24 3.97 10.74
N ALA A 306 -5.07 3.36 10.61
CA ALA A 306 -3.80 3.99 10.93
C ALA A 306 -2.69 3.39 10.08
N LEU A 307 -1.61 4.13 9.90
CA LEU A 307 -0.44 3.71 9.14
C LEU A 307 0.81 4.14 9.90
N ALA A 308 1.68 3.17 10.20
CA ALA A 308 3.02 3.43 10.70
C ALA A 308 4.01 3.40 9.54
N GLY A 309 4.94 4.36 9.49
CA GLY A 309 6.00 4.44 8.49
C GLY A 309 6.10 5.82 7.83
N PRO A 310 7.12 6.07 6.99
CA PRO A 310 8.06 5.09 6.42
C PRO A 310 9.11 4.59 7.42
N MET A 311 9.49 3.32 7.32
CA MET A 311 10.57 2.72 8.13
C MET A 311 11.34 1.64 7.35
N SER A 312 12.50 1.22 7.84
CA SER A 312 13.28 0.14 7.23
C SER A 312 12.59 -1.23 7.38
N PRO A 313 12.95 -2.25 6.57
CA PRO A 313 12.34 -3.59 6.69
C PRO A 313 12.49 -4.20 8.09
N THR A 314 13.64 -3.99 8.73
CA THR A 314 13.91 -4.49 10.08
C THR A 314 13.10 -3.75 11.15
N GLU A 315 13.01 -2.42 11.04
CA GLU A 315 12.17 -1.61 11.93
C GLU A 315 10.69 -1.96 11.78
N ALA A 316 10.21 -2.21 10.55
CA ALA A 316 8.82 -2.62 10.30
C ALA A 316 8.47 -3.95 10.91
N GLU A 317 9.36 -4.94 10.80
CA GLU A 317 9.16 -6.24 11.43
C GLU A 317 9.21 -6.12 12.96
N LEU A 318 10.10 -5.30 13.51
CA LEU A 318 10.13 -5.02 14.95
C LEU A 318 8.84 -4.32 15.42
N PHE A 319 8.39 -3.28 14.73
CA PHE A 319 7.15 -2.57 15.00
C PHE A 319 5.94 -3.53 14.95
N TYR A 320 5.86 -4.36 13.91
CA TYR A 320 4.81 -5.36 13.75
C TYR A 320 4.79 -6.38 14.89
N ARG A 321 5.96 -6.88 15.32
CA ARG A 321 6.09 -7.80 16.46
C ARG A 321 5.65 -7.14 17.77
N GLN A 322 6.06 -5.90 18.03
CA GLN A 322 5.64 -5.15 19.22
C GLN A 322 4.15 -4.85 19.20
N MET A 323 3.56 -4.54 18.05
CA MET A 323 2.10 -4.34 17.93
C MET A 323 1.30 -5.61 18.20
N LYS A 324 1.79 -6.77 17.73
CA LYS A 324 1.15 -8.07 18.02
C LYS A 324 1.24 -8.43 19.50
N THR A 325 2.44 -8.36 20.04
CA THR A 325 2.79 -8.72 21.41
C THR A 325 3.69 -7.62 21.98
N PRO A 326 3.11 -6.59 22.61
CA PRO A 326 3.90 -5.49 23.16
C PRO A 326 4.86 -6.00 24.22
N PRO A 327 6.19 -5.80 24.07
CA PRO A 327 7.09 -5.95 25.19
C PRO A 327 6.77 -4.87 26.23
N VAL A 328 7.11 -5.11 27.51
CA VAL A 328 6.98 -4.10 28.56
C VAL A 328 7.81 -2.87 28.14
N PRO A 329 7.22 -1.66 27.98
CA PRO A 329 7.94 -0.48 27.51
C PRO A 329 9.12 -0.14 28.43
N LYS A 330 10.21 0.39 27.88
CA LYS A 330 11.44 0.75 28.65
C LYS A 330 11.15 1.75 29.77
N PHE A 331 10.16 2.62 29.60
CA PHE A 331 9.66 3.52 30.64
C PHE A 331 9.19 2.79 31.93
N TYR A 332 8.70 1.55 31.81
CA TYR A 332 8.30 0.71 32.93
C TYR A 332 9.43 -0.17 33.48
N GLN A 333 10.55 -0.34 32.76
CA GLN A 333 11.73 -1.02 33.30
C GLN A 333 12.34 -0.24 34.46
N ASN A 334 12.28 1.10 34.41
CA ASN A 334 12.79 1.98 35.47
C ASN A 334 11.82 2.18 36.64
N ARG A 335 10.58 1.66 36.57
CA ARG A 335 9.54 1.79 37.62
C ARG A 335 9.02 0.44 38.13
N LEU A 336 9.91 -0.55 38.23
CA LEU A 336 9.63 -1.84 38.88
C LEU A 336 9.28 -1.74 40.38
N SER A 337 9.32 -0.54 40.98
CA SER A 337 8.85 -0.30 42.36
C SER A 337 7.34 -0.07 42.47
N ASP A 338 6.65 0.30 41.39
CA ASP A 338 5.19 0.51 41.43
C ASP A 338 4.44 -0.81 41.18
N LYS A 339 4.07 -1.48 42.27
CA LYS A 339 3.28 -2.74 42.33
C LYS A 339 1.89 -2.68 41.63
N LYS A 340 1.55 -1.63 40.88
CA LYS A 340 0.21 -1.39 40.32
C LYS A 340 0.08 -1.56 38.80
N MET A 341 1.16 -1.75 38.01
CA MET A 341 1.06 -1.93 36.55
C MET A 341 1.63 -3.29 36.09
N THR A 342 0.77 -4.17 35.59
CA THR A 342 1.11 -5.52 35.11
C THR A 342 0.88 -5.63 33.59
N PRO A 343 1.50 -6.59 32.89
CA PRO A 343 1.22 -6.88 31.47
C PRO A 343 -0.27 -7.11 31.16
N ILE A 344 -1.04 -7.52 32.17
CA ILE A 344 -2.50 -7.69 32.10
C ILE A 344 -3.20 -6.35 31.87
N LYS A 345 -2.80 -5.27 32.57
CA LYS A 345 -3.38 -3.93 32.36
C LYS A 345 -3.07 -3.33 30.98
N MET A 346 -1.99 -3.78 30.30
CA MET A 346 -1.70 -3.40 28.91
C MET A 346 -2.50 -4.19 27.88
N MET A 347 -2.83 -5.45 28.17
CA MET A 347 -3.84 -6.18 27.40
C MET A 347 -5.22 -5.56 27.63
N ASP A 348 -5.51 -5.11 28.86
CA ASP A 348 -6.73 -4.38 29.19
C ASP A 348 -6.81 -3.04 28.45
N SER A 349 -5.72 -2.32 28.18
CA SER A 349 -5.79 -1.07 27.39
C SER A 349 -6.10 -1.33 25.90
N ARG A 350 -5.73 -2.49 25.36
CA ARG A 350 -6.13 -2.97 24.01
C ARG A 350 -7.58 -3.46 23.98
N LEU A 351 -8.04 -4.08 25.07
CA LEU A 351 -9.37 -4.72 25.19
C LEU A 351 -10.45 -3.78 25.76
N SER A 352 -10.06 -2.71 26.46
CA SER A 352 -10.96 -1.72 27.07
C SER A 352 -11.59 -0.79 26.04
N ASP A 353 -10.94 -0.61 24.89
CA ASP A 353 -11.43 0.23 23.83
C ASP A 353 -11.38 -0.48 22.48
N ILE A 354 -12.52 -1.07 22.12
CA ILE A 354 -12.74 -1.78 20.85
C ILE A 354 -12.59 -0.83 19.64
N ASP A 355 -12.81 0.48 19.82
CA ASP A 355 -12.80 1.46 18.72
C ASP A 355 -11.40 2.03 18.44
N LYS A 356 -10.64 2.48 19.45
CA LYS A 356 -9.33 3.16 19.25
C LYS A 356 -8.19 2.58 20.08
N GLY A 357 -8.42 1.48 20.79
CA GLY A 357 -7.41 0.89 21.69
C GLY A 357 -6.16 0.37 20.96
N LEU A 358 -6.31 -0.18 19.76
CA LEU A 358 -5.18 -0.67 18.97
C LEU A 358 -4.34 0.48 18.41
N GLU A 359 -4.99 1.55 17.95
CA GLU A 359 -4.36 2.78 17.47
C GLU A 359 -3.59 3.47 18.60
N ARG A 360 -4.13 3.49 19.82
CA ARG A 360 -3.45 4.02 21.01
C ARG A 360 -2.15 3.27 21.31
N VAL A 361 -2.19 1.93 21.27
CA VAL A 361 -0.97 1.12 21.47
C VAL A 361 0.04 1.36 20.35
N GLY A 362 -0.42 1.46 19.10
CA GLY A 362 0.44 1.76 17.96
C GLY A 362 1.12 3.12 18.04
N ARG A 363 0.39 4.15 18.48
CA ARG A 363 0.94 5.49 18.70
C ARG A 363 2.04 5.51 19.76
N ASN A 364 1.83 4.82 20.88
CA ASN A 364 2.84 4.74 21.95
C ASN A 364 4.11 4.01 21.46
N ILE A 365 3.95 2.90 20.74
CA ILE A 365 5.07 2.17 20.14
C ILE A 365 5.78 3.02 19.09
N ALA A 366 5.04 3.77 18.28
CA ALA A 366 5.60 4.67 17.29
C ALA A 366 6.42 5.79 17.93
N GLN A 367 5.95 6.36 19.04
CA GLN A 367 6.72 7.32 19.82
C GLN A 367 8.00 6.70 20.42
N ASP A 368 7.91 5.50 21.00
CA ASP A 368 9.06 4.78 21.57
C ASP A 368 10.13 4.43 20.52
N LEU A 369 9.71 4.09 19.30
CA LEU A 369 10.58 3.72 18.18
C LEU A 369 10.93 4.92 17.29
N ASN A 370 10.43 6.12 17.58
CA ASN A 370 10.56 7.32 16.75
C ASN A 370 10.16 7.10 15.29
N VAL A 371 9.05 6.39 15.09
CA VAL A 371 8.48 6.06 13.77
C VAL A 371 7.31 7.01 13.47
N PRO A 372 7.18 7.53 12.24
CA PRO A 372 6.04 8.36 11.88
C PRO A 372 4.73 7.55 11.94
N TRP A 373 3.69 8.17 12.48
CA TRP A 373 2.40 7.52 12.73
C TRP A 373 1.26 8.44 12.33
N VAL A 374 0.38 7.95 11.45
CA VAL A 374 -0.81 8.69 11.00
C VAL A 374 -2.08 7.90 11.28
N GLU A 375 -3.13 8.60 11.71
CA GLU A 375 -4.42 8.01 12.02
C GLU A 375 -5.55 8.66 11.24
N TYR A 376 -6.55 7.87 10.91
CA TYR A 376 -7.80 8.38 10.37
C TYR A 376 -8.67 8.95 11.49
N TRP A 377 -9.12 10.19 11.28
CA TRP A 377 -10.04 10.89 12.16
C TRP A 377 -11.33 11.23 11.42
N LYS A 378 -12.42 10.54 11.78
CA LYS A 378 -13.73 10.65 11.11
C LYS A 378 -14.27 12.08 11.01
N PHE A 379 -14.03 12.93 12.01
CA PHE A 379 -14.52 14.31 12.02
C PHE A 379 -13.72 15.26 11.13
N LEU A 380 -12.48 14.88 10.78
CA LEU A 380 -11.64 15.59 9.82
C LEU A 380 -11.72 14.98 8.41
N ASP A 381 -12.21 13.74 8.31
CA ASP A 381 -12.21 12.91 7.11
C ASP A 381 -10.82 12.81 6.45
N GLU A 382 -9.77 12.72 7.28
CA GLU A 382 -8.38 12.74 6.81
C GLU A 382 -7.48 11.85 7.68
N PHE A 383 -6.38 11.37 7.10
CA PHE A 383 -5.28 10.74 7.83
C PHE A 383 -4.30 11.81 8.30
N CYS A 384 -4.11 11.95 9.61
CA CYS A 384 -3.14 12.90 10.14
C CYS A 384 -2.59 12.45 11.50
N ASP A 385 -1.41 12.97 11.81
CA ASP A 385 -0.88 12.97 13.17
C ASP A 385 -1.32 14.26 13.86
N LEU A 386 -2.19 14.17 14.86
CA LEU A 386 -2.67 15.36 15.60
C LEU A 386 -1.59 15.99 16.47
N CYS A 387 -0.52 15.27 16.81
CA CYS A 387 0.62 15.82 17.55
C CYS A 387 1.52 16.68 16.65
N SER A 388 1.43 16.51 15.34
CA SER A 388 2.19 17.31 14.39
C SER A 388 1.69 18.76 14.32
N SER A 389 2.57 19.68 13.92
CA SER A 389 2.19 21.10 13.72
C SER A 389 1.09 21.27 12.67
N GLU A 390 1.07 20.42 11.65
CA GLU A 390 0.01 20.40 10.64
C GLU A 390 -1.32 19.89 11.22
N GLY A 391 -1.27 18.81 12.02
CA GLY A 391 -2.44 18.24 12.68
C GLY A 391 -3.09 19.22 13.65
N LEU A 392 -2.29 19.89 14.49
CA LEU A 392 -2.76 20.95 15.40
C LEU A 392 -3.43 22.09 14.64
N ARG A 393 -2.86 22.51 13.50
CA ARG A 393 -3.47 23.54 12.64
C ARG A 393 -4.81 23.09 12.06
N LYS A 394 -4.92 21.83 11.62
CA LYS A 394 -6.19 21.26 11.11
C LYS A 394 -7.24 21.23 12.22
N LEU A 395 -6.84 20.82 13.42
CA LEU A 395 -7.71 20.76 14.60
C LEU A 395 -8.18 22.17 15.04
N GLU A 396 -7.27 23.14 15.05
CA GLU A 396 -7.58 24.55 15.34
C GLU A 396 -8.58 25.13 14.33
N ASN A 397 -8.40 24.86 13.04
CA ASN A 397 -9.35 25.28 12.01
C ASN A 397 -10.70 24.56 12.12
N TYR A 398 -10.73 23.31 12.60
CA TYR A 398 -11.97 22.59 12.85
C TYR A 398 -12.75 23.22 14.03
N PHE A 399 -12.08 23.45 15.17
CA PHE A 399 -12.71 24.04 16.34
C PHE A 399 -13.11 25.50 16.12
N ARG A 400 -12.35 26.27 15.34
CA ARG A 400 -12.76 27.61 14.92
C ARG A 400 -14.10 27.59 14.17
N ARG A 401 -14.27 26.66 13.23
CA ARG A 401 -15.55 26.49 12.51
C ARG A 401 -16.68 26.11 13.46
N LYS A 402 -16.44 25.15 14.36
CA LYS A 402 -17.42 24.74 15.37
C LYS A 402 -17.86 25.88 16.28
N ARG A 403 -16.90 26.71 16.69
CA ARG A 403 -17.18 27.90 17.49
C ARG A 403 -18.08 28.88 16.73
N ASN A 404 -17.75 29.18 15.48
CA ASN A 404 -18.57 30.08 14.65
C ASN A 404 -20.00 29.52 14.46
N GLU A 405 -20.14 28.21 14.25
CA GLU A 405 -21.46 27.56 14.16
C GLU A 405 -22.31 27.76 15.43
N VAL A 406 -21.68 27.67 16.61
CA VAL A 406 -22.35 27.90 17.90
C VAL A 406 -22.73 29.37 18.06
N GLU A 407 -21.82 30.29 17.72
CA GLU A 407 -22.07 31.74 17.76
C GLU A 407 -23.21 32.14 16.79
N GLU A 408 -23.29 31.56 15.59
CA GLU A 408 -24.38 31.80 14.63
C GLU A 408 -25.74 31.22 15.10
N CYS A 409 -25.73 30.05 15.73
CA CYS A 409 -26.95 29.47 16.33
C CYS A 409 -27.47 30.31 17.50
N GLN A 410 -26.59 31.01 18.22
CA GLN A 410 -26.94 31.91 19.34
C GLN A 410 -27.29 33.32 18.88
N ALA A 411 -26.78 33.76 17.72
CA ALA A 411 -27.07 35.06 17.11
C ALA A 411 -28.38 35.07 16.29
N SER A 412 -28.98 33.91 16.05
CA SER A 412 -30.35 33.81 15.53
C SER A 412 -31.29 34.45 16.57
N PRO A 413 -32.15 35.43 16.22
CA PRO A 413 -33.06 36.00 17.20
C PRO A 413 -33.92 34.85 17.71
N ASN A 414 -33.83 34.58 19.01
CA ASN A 414 -34.83 33.81 19.74
C ASN A 414 -36.18 34.45 19.35
N PHE A 415 -36.92 33.84 18.43
CA PHE A 415 -38.37 33.87 18.56
C PHE A 415 -38.62 33.10 19.83
N GLU A 416 -38.60 33.82 20.95
CA GLU A 416 -39.26 33.39 22.17
C GLU A 416 -40.68 33.07 21.75
N ALA A 417 -40.96 31.80 21.47
CA ALA A 417 -42.28 31.27 21.73
C ALA A 417 -42.44 31.41 23.25
N GLN A 418 -42.88 32.60 23.68
CA GLN A 418 -43.18 32.87 25.08
C GLN A 418 -44.14 31.79 25.51
N SER A 419 -43.63 30.86 26.33
CA SER A 419 -44.45 29.85 26.96
C SER A 419 -45.58 30.60 27.66
N PRO A 420 -46.85 30.16 27.55
CA PRO A 420 -47.96 30.77 28.27
C PRO A 420 -47.70 30.90 29.78
N LEU A 421 -46.77 30.08 30.31
CA LEU A 421 -46.31 30.12 31.69
C LEU A 421 -45.38 31.31 31.99
N SER A 422 -44.51 31.69 31.06
CA SER A 422 -43.63 32.87 31.20
C SER A 422 -44.43 34.18 31.13
N ASP A 423 -45.44 34.23 30.26
CA ASP A 423 -46.38 35.36 30.19
C ASP A 423 -47.23 35.48 31.45
N LEU A 424 -47.64 34.36 32.03
CA LEU A 424 -48.37 34.34 33.28
C LEU A 424 -47.51 34.83 34.45
N CYS A 425 -46.24 34.41 34.54
CA CYS A 425 -45.29 34.88 35.54
C CYS A 425 -45.02 36.39 35.43
N ASN A 426 -44.87 36.90 34.21
CA ASN A 426 -44.66 38.33 33.96
C ASN A 426 -45.89 39.19 34.27
N LYS A 427 -47.11 38.64 34.08
CA LYS A 427 -48.35 39.35 34.47
C LYS A 427 -48.61 39.30 35.97
N LEU A 428 -48.25 38.19 36.64
CA LEU A 428 -48.35 38.07 38.09
C LEU A 428 -47.36 38.99 38.83
N SER A 429 -46.16 39.19 38.29
CA SER A 429 -45.17 40.10 38.87
C SER A 429 -45.54 41.59 38.75
N GLN A 430 -46.48 41.93 37.86
CA GLN A 430 -46.97 43.29 37.67
C GLN A 430 -48.21 43.64 38.52
N LEU A 431 -48.78 42.67 39.25
CA LEU A 431 -49.89 42.92 40.17
C LEU A 431 -49.37 43.45 41.51
N HIS A 432 -49.33 44.77 41.66
CA HIS A 432 -49.11 45.45 42.93
C HIS A 432 -50.42 45.55 43.72
N LEU A 433 -50.50 44.85 44.87
CA LEU A 433 -51.53 45.08 45.88
C LEU A 433 -51.09 46.27 46.74
N GLN A 434 -51.78 47.41 46.62
CA GLN A 434 -51.62 48.55 47.51
C GLN A 434 -52.19 48.19 48.89
N SER A 435 -51.31 48.12 49.90
CA SER A 435 -51.69 48.29 51.30
C SER A 435 -51.12 49.60 51.85
N PRO A 436 -51.80 50.26 52.80
CA PRO A 436 -51.54 51.67 53.13
C PRO A 436 -50.22 51.90 53.87
N GLU A 437 -49.71 53.10 53.66
CA GLU A 437 -48.49 53.69 54.22
C GLU A 437 -48.40 53.60 55.74
N VAL A 438 -47.21 53.21 56.23
CA VAL A 438 -46.74 53.59 57.57
C VAL A 438 -45.35 54.20 57.41
N LEU A 439 -45.27 55.47 57.76
CA LEU A 439 -44.06 56.27 57.91
C LEU A 439 -43.15 55.65 58.97
N GLU A 440 -41.84 55.54 58.71
CA GLU A 440 -40.85 55.95 59.72
C GLU A 440 -39.44 56.16 59.13
N ASN A 441 -38.77 57.11 59.78
CA ASN A 441 -37.56 57.81 59.37
C ASN A 441 -36.29 56.96 59.44
N GLY A 442 -35.29 57.32 58.63
CA GLY A 442 -33.90 56.91 58.87
C GLY A 442 -33.00 57.06 57.65
N ASN A 443 -32.42 58.26 57.49
CA ASN A 443 -31.24 58.46 56.65
C ASN A 443 -30.08 57.62 57.21
N ASP A 444 -29.57 56.69 56.42
CA ASP A 444 -28.15 56.32 56.43
C ASP A 444 -27.74 55.96 55.00
N GLU A 445 -27.09 56.93 54.38
CA GLU A 445 -26.48 56.87 53.05
C GLU A 445 -25.25 55.95 53.11
N PHE A 446 -25.48 54.63 53.01
CA PHE A 446 -24.41 53.66 52.81
C PHE A 446 -24.05 53.59 51.31
N PHE A 447 -22.92 54.20 50.95
CA PHE A 447 -22.27 53.93 49.67
C PHE A 447 -21.71 52.50 49.66
N THR A 448 -22.47 51.57 49.08
CA THR A 448 -21.88 50.34 48.53
C THR A 448 -20.92 50.74 47.41
N PRO A 449 -19.64 50.30 47.40
CA PRO A 449 -18.79 50.49 46.22
C PRO A 449 -19.50 49.86 45.02
N PRO A 450 -19.41 50.45 43.80
CA PRO A 450 -20.02 49.84 42.64
C PRO A 450 -19.51 48.40 42.55
N SER A 451 -20.44 47.45 42.58
CA SER A 451 -20.12 46.06 42.31
C SER A 451 -19.27 46.03 41.06
N THR A 452 -18.09 45.42 41.17
CA THR A 452 -17.24 45.11 40.02
C THR A 452 -18.18 44.67 38.91
N PRO A 453 -18.19 45.32 37.73
CA PRO A 453 -19.08 44.91 36.66
C PRO A 453 -18.90 43.39 36.51
N PRO A 454 -19.99 42.60 36.44
CA PRO A 454 -19.85 41.16 36.26
C PRO A 454 -18.91 41.00 35.09
N ALA A 455 -17.80 40.29 35.30
CA ALA A 455 -16.81 40.13 34.26
C ALA A 455 -17.57 39.56 33.06
N THR A 456 -17.82 40.41 32.06
CA THR A 456 -18.26 40.00 30.73
C THR A 456 -17.06 39.33 30.08
N PHE A 457 -16.59 38.24 30.69
CA PHE A 457 -16.22 37.10 29.89
C PHE A 457 -17.50 36.77 29.17
N TYR A 458 -17.56 37.08 27.88
CA TYR A 458 -18.45 36.36 26.99
C TYR A 458 -18.30 34.89 27.38
N GLU A 459 -19.30 34.31 28.04
CA GLU A 459 -19.38 32.88 28.33
C GLU A 459 -19.49 32.21 26.97
N ILE A 460 -18.34 32.04 26.32
CA ILE A 460 -18.24 31.29 25.07
C ILE A 460 -18.73 29.90 25.44
N SER A 461 -19.90 29.55 24.92
CA SER A 461 -20.52 28.27 25.23
C SER A 461 -19.54 27.15 24.88
N PRO A 462 -19.36 26.17 25.77
CA PRO A 462 -18.39 25.10 25.54
C PRO A 462 -18.78 24.35 24.26
N PHE A 463 -17.80 24.15 23.38
CA PHE A 463 -17.96 23.40 22.13
C PHE A 463 -17.11 22.13 22.19
N TYR A 464 -17.63 21.06 21.58
CA TYR A 464 -17.00 19.75 21.50
C TYR A 464 -16.99 19.26 20.05
N ILE A 465 -16.30 18.15 19.77
CA ILE A 465 -16.18 17.61 18.40
C ILE A 465 -17.56 17.28 17.83
N PHE A 466 -18.45 16.71 18.65
CA PHE A 466 -19.83 16.39 18.29
C PHE A 466 -20.82 17.09 19.22
N GLY A 467 -21.32 18.24 18.80
CA GLY A 467 -22.37 18.98 19.50
C GLY A 467 -21.87 19.75 20.72
N SER A 468 -22.76 19.94 21.70
CA SER A 468 -22.55 20.77 22.90
C SER A 468 -22.16 19.97 24.14
N GLN A 469 -21.84 18.68 24.00
CA GLN A 469 -21.45 17.78 25.10
C GLN A 469 -20.21 16.96 24.71
N PRO A 470 -19.36 16.56 25.67
CA PRO A 470 -18.17 15.77 25.40
C PRO A 470 -18.54 14.38 24.88
N SER A 471 -17.85 13.92 23.83
CA SER A 471 -18.04 12.61 23.25
C SER A 471 -16.82 11.71 23.46
N LYS A 472 -16.96 10.41 23.18
CA LYS A 472 -15.81 9.49 23.17
C LYS A 472 -14.69 9.94 22.23
N THR A 473 -15.04 10.60 21.11
CA THR A 473 -14.04 11.12 20.17
C THR A 473 -13.26 12.29 20.77
N ASP A 474 -13.88 13.12 21.61
CA ASP A 474 -13.17 14.16 22.36
C ASP A 474 -12.16 13.56 23.32
N VAL A 475 -12.53 12.48 24.03
CA VAL A 475 -11.61 11.75 24.91
C VAL A 475 -10.44 11.14 24.13
N ASP A 476 -10.71 10.56 22.96
CA ASP A 476 -9.67 9.99 22.11
C ASP A 476 -8.68 11.06 21.61
N VAL A 477 -9.16 12.24 21.22
CA VAL A 477 -8.31 13.39 20.85
C VAL A 477 -7.55 13.93 22.06
N LEU A 478 -8.18 14.02 23.23
CA LEU A 478 -7.55 14.50 24.45
C LEU A 478 -6.36 13.63 24.84
N ARG A 479 -6.52 12.30 24.75
CA ARG A 479 -5.44 11.32 24.98
C ARG A 479 -4.31 11.41 23.98
N VAL A 480 -4.58 11.87 22.75
CA VAL A 480 -3.51 12.12 21.76
C VAL A 480 -2.67 13.32 22.19
N LEU A 481 -3.33 14.38 22.68
CA LEU A 481 -2.72 15.67 22.99
C LEU A 481 -2.23 15.79 24.44
N GLU A 482 -2.35 14.74 25.26
CA GLU A 482 -2.01 14.76 26.69
C GLU A 482 -0.58 15.27 26.95
N ASN A 483 0.38 14.77 26.16
CA ASN A 483 1.81 15.09 26.27
C ASN A 483 2.27 16.21 25.32
N VAL A 484 1.35 16.90 24.64
CA VAL A 484 1.67 17.98 23.69
C VAL A 484 1.56 19.34 24.39
N GLU A 485 2.62 20.13 24.32
CA GLU A 485 2.61 21.54 24.76
C GLU A 485 1.83 22.38 23.74
N LEU A 486 0.73 22.98 24.18
CA LEU A 486 -0.11 23.85 23.36
C LEU A 486 0.21 25.30 23.67
N ASP A 487 0.64 26.05 22.65
CA ASP A 487 0.76 27.49 22.74
C ASP A 487 -0.60 28.15 22.48
N PHE A 488 -1.15 28.81 23.49
CA PHE A 488 -2.43 29.53 23.41
C PHE A 488 -2.42 30.60 22.31
N SER A 489 -1.27 31.22 22.06
CA SER A 489 -1.13 32.27 21.03
C SER A 489 -1.32 31.72 19.62
N LYS A 490 -0.96 30.44 19.41
CA LYS A 490 -1.00 29.78 18.10
C LYS A 490 -2.26 28.95 17.90
N TYR A 491 -2.76 28.30 18.97
CA TYR A 491 -3.91 27.41 18.94
C TYR A 491 -4.92 27.73 20.06
N PRO A 492 -5.58 28.91 20.01
CA PRO A 492 -6.48 29.36 21.06
C PRO A 492 -7.74 28.47 21.19
N ASN A 493 -8.31 27.99 20.07
CA ASN A 493 -9.54 27.20 20.12
C ASN A 493 -9.28 25.76 20.60
N VAL A 494 -8.16 25.15 20.21
CA VAL A 494 -7.74 23.84 20.75
C VAL A 494 -7.47 23.93 22.25
N SER A 495 -6.80 25.00 22.70
CA SER A 495 -6.47 25.21 24.12
C SER A 495 -7.75 25.35 24.96
N MET A 496 -8.72 26.14 24.48
CA MET A 496 -10.00 26.33 25.15
C MET A 496 -10.85 25.05 25.18
N TRP A 497 -10.87 24.28 24.09
CA TRP A 497 -11.52 22.95 24.09
C TRP A 497 -10.86 21.98 25.09
N ARG A 498 -9.53 21.97 25.16
CA ARG A 498 -8.80 21.13 26.12
C ARG A 498 -9.16 21.51 27.55
N GLU A 499 -9.21 22.81 27.86
CA GLU A 499 -9.60 23.29 29.19
C GLU A 499 -11.03 22.86 29.56
N ASN A 500 -11.98 22.97 28.62
CA ASN A 500 -13.36 22.48 28.82
C ASN A 500 -13.41 20.97 29.10
N MET A 501 -12.60 20.17 28.40
CA MET A 501 -12.53 18.71 28.61
C MET A 501 -11.92 18.34 29.97
N MET A 502 -10.95 19.11 30.46
CA MET A 502 -10.28 18.89 31.75
C MET A 502 -11.16 19.19 32.97
N GLN A 503 -12.31 19.84 32.79
CA GLN A 503 -13.28 20.08 33.86
C GLN A 503 -14.04 18.80 34.28
N TYR A 504 -14.05 17.77 33.43
CA TYR A 504 -14.72 16.50 33.72
C TYR A 504 -13.81 15.50 34.41
N ASN A 505 -14.36 14.72 35.34
CA ASN A 505 -13.62 13.64 36.01
C ASN A 505 -13.32 12.48 35.05
N GLU A 506 -12.15 11.84 35.20
CA GLU A 506 -11.70 10.69 34.40
C GLU A 506 -12.73 9.55 34.37
N ASP A 507 -13.40 9.26 35.49
CA ASP A 507 -14.44 8.22 35.56
C ASP A 507 -15.68 8.55 34.71
N HIS A 508 -15.97 9.84 34.51
CA HIS A 508 -17.04 10.31 33.64
C HIS A 508 -16.62 10.19 32.17
N LEU A 509 -15.40 10.63 31.84
CA LEU A 509 -14.84 10.55 30.50
C LEU A 509 -14.73 9.09 30.00
N ASN A 510 -14.30 8.17 30.86
CA ASN A 510 -14.21 6.74 30.53
C ASN A 510 -15.56 6.05 30.28
N LYS A 511 -16.67 6.65 30.72
CA LYS A 511 -18.04 6.13 30.52
C LYS A 511 -18.74 6.70 29.29
N LEU A 512 -18.13 7.69 28.61
CA LEU A 512 -18.72 8.30 27.42
C LEU A 512 -18.86 7.27 26.28
N LYS A 513 -20.05 7.19 25.72
CA LYS A 513 -20.37 6.25 24.63
C LYS A 513 -19.87 6.81 23.30
N THR A 514 -19.52 5.93 22.38
CA THR A 514 -19.26 6.28 20.98
C THR A 514 -20.51 6.95 20.40
N PRO A 515 -20.39 8.09 19.69
CA PRO A 515 -21.53 8.74 19.04
C PRO A 515 -22.33 7.73 18.20
N ALA A 516 -23.67 7.81 18.25
CA ALA A 516 -24.54 6.95 17.47
C ALA A 516 -24.19 7.07 15.98
N ARG A 517 -23.79 5.95 15.35
CA ARG A 517 -23.38 5.92 13.96
C ARG A 517 -24.62 6.11 13.08
N THR A 518 -24.66 7.17 12.28
CA THR A 518 -25.61 7.28 11.18
C THR A 518 -25.36 6.10 10.24
N ASN A 519 -26.35 5.22 10.09
CA ASN A 519 -26.29 4.10 9.16
C ASN A 519 -26.25 4.65 7.72
N ILE A 520 -25.04 4.83 7.18
CA ILE A 520 -24.81 5.02 5.74
C ILE A 520 -24.96 3.66 5.06
N MET A 521 -26.15 3.06 5.15
CA MET A 521 -26.52 1.88 4.36
C MET A 521 -27.94 1.98 3.77
N ASN A 522 -28.65 3.09 3.97
CA ASN A 522 -30.01 3.26 3.43
C ASN A 522 -30.12 4.27 2.27
N SER A 523 -29.01 4.78 1.70
CA SER A 523 -29.08 5.78 0.62
C SER A 523 -28.51 5.34 -0.73
N THR A 524 -28.28 4.05 -0.97
CA THR A 524 -27.97 3.57 -2.33
C THR A 524 -28.14 2.06 -2.41
N LEU A 525 -29.35 1.61 -2.77
CA LEU A 525 -29.65 0.34 -3.47
C LEU A 525 -31.19 0.21 -3.55
N LYS A 526 -31.82 0.96 -4.46
CA LYS A 526 -33.12 0.55 -5.02
C LYS A 526 -32.80 -0.44 -6.14
N SER A 527 -32.85 -1.74 -5.84
CA SER A 527 -32.96 -2.75 -6.88
C SER A 527 -34.38 -2.70 -7.46
N PRO A 528 -34.55 -2.72 -8.80
CA PRO A 528 -35.84 -2.94 -9.41
C PRO A 528 -36.04 -4.45 -9.52
N LEU A 529 -37.15 -4.99 -8.99
CA LEU A 529 -37.89 -6.17 -9.48
C LEU A 529 -39.07 -6.45 -8.50
N PRO A 530 -40.18 -7.04 -8.96
CA PRO A 530 -41.53 -6.76 -8.44
C PRO A 530 -41.96 -7.65 -7.26
N GLU A 531 -42.78 -7.07 -6.40
CA GLU A 531 -43.49 -7.71 -5.30
C GLU A 531 -44.53 -8.73 -5.78
N THR A 532 -44.40 -9.99 -5.34
CA THR A 532 -45.55 -10.87 -5.09
C THR A 532 -45.26 -11.74 -3.86
N HIS A 533 -46.08 -11.60 -2.82
CA HIS A 533 -46.06 -12.39 -1.57
C HIS A 533 -46.67 -13.81 -1.79
N PRO A 534 -46.54 -14.79 -0.84
CA PRO A 534 -47.32 -14.79 0.40
C PRO A 534 -46.59 -15.21 1.70
N HIS A 535 -47.00 -14.50 2.76
CA HIS A 535 -47.02 -14.70 4.22
C HIS A 535 -46.56 -16.01 4.95
N SER A 536 -45.79 -15.73 6.03
CA SER A 536 -45.86 -16.25 7.43
C SER A 536 -45.25 -17.64 7.79
N PRO A 537 -44.91 -17.91 9.08
CA PRO A 537 -45.03 -17.09 10.30
C PRO A 537 -43.74 -16.94 11.17
N ARG A 538 -43.82 -15.97 12.08
CA ARG A 538 -42.95 -15.73 13.24
C ARG A 538 -42.93 -16.92 14.20
N ILE A 539 -41.75 -17.28 14.72
CA ILE A 539 -41.61 -17.89 16.06
C ILE A 539 -40.45 -17.22 16.78
N SER A 540 -40.81 -16.40 17.77
CA SER A 540 -39.96 -15.98 18.87
C SER A 540 -39.76 -17.14 19.86
N SER A 541 -38.74 -16.99 20.71
CA SER A 541 -38.49 -17.69 21.98
C SER A 541 -38.06 -19.16 21.89
N ILE A 542 -36.84 -19.44 22.37
CA ILE A 542 -36.61 -20.16 23.64
C ILE A 542 -35.11 -20.07 23.99
N THR A 543 -34.84 -19.40 25.11
CA THR A 543 -33.59 -19.50 25.85
C THR A 543 -33.79 -20.53 26.96
N LYS A 544 -32.77 -21.38 27.19
CA LYS A 544 -32.50 -22.21 28.39
C LYS A 544 -33.26 -23.53 28.59
N CYS A 545 -32.50 -24.62 28.59
CA CYS A 545 -32.46 -25.72 29.60
C CYS A 545 -31.16 -26.52 29.33
N LEU A 546 -30.09 -26.37 30.12
CA LEU A 546 -29.75 -27.08 31.36
C LEU A 546 -29.39 -28.59 31.19
N ASN A 547 -28.08 -28.85 31.33
CA ASN A 547 -27.42 -29.91 32.12
C ASN A 547 -27.59 -31.43 31.82
N SER A 548 -26.50 -32.01 31.24
CA SER A 548 -25.68 -33.16 31.73
C SER A 548 -26.29 -34.60 31.76
N PRO A 549 -25.54 -35.73 31.96
CA PRO A 549 -24.09 -36.06 31.82
C PRO A 549 -23.82 -37.36 30.99
N ARG A 550 -22.55 -37.64 30.59
CA ARG A 550 -21.82 -38.90 30.95
C ARG A 550 -20.38 -39.00 30.42
N LYS A 551 -19.53 -39.49 31.31
CA LYS A 551 -18.08 -39.80 31.26
C LYS A 551 -17.72 -40.92 30.28
N THR A 552 -16.51 -40.84 29.72
CA THR A 552 -15.44 -41.87 29.61
C THR A 552 -14.23 -41.20 28.93
N ARG A 553 -12.94 -41.40 29.24
CA ARG A 553 -12.14 -41.98 30.33
C ARG A 553 -10.67 -41.59 29.96
N ASP A 554 -9.87 -41.19 30.93
CA ASP A 554 -8.48 -40.72 30.79
C ASP A 554 -7.50 -41.78 30.27
N VAL A 555 -6.47 -41.35 29.51
CA VAL A 555 -5.11 -41.92 29.53
C VAL A 555 -4.08 -40.77 29.36
N PRO A 556 -3.04 -40.67 30.21
CA PRO A 556 -2.07 -39.57 30.21
C PRO A 556 -0.80 -39.89 29.40
N VAL A 557 -0.25 -38.91 28.68
CA VAL A 557 1.08 -38.99 28.06
C VAL A 557 2.10 -38.30 28.96
N VAL A 558 3.02 -39.10 29.48
CA VAL A 558 4.14 -38.73 30.35
C VAL A 558 5.21 -37.97 29.55
N ARG A 559 5.60 -36.79 30.04
CA ARG A 559 6.83 -36.08 29.64
C ARG A 559 8.01 -36.67 30.39
N ALA A 560 8.93 -37.33 29.67
CA ALA A 560 10.24 -37.68 30.20
C ALA A 560 11.22 -36.52 29.96
N ARG A 561 11.79 -36.01 31.06
CA ARG A 561 13.02 -35.19 31.08
C ARG A 561 14.20 -36.15 30.97
N LEU A 562 15.18 -35.83 30.12
CA LEU A 562 16.51 -36.41 30.21
C LEU A 562 17.52 -35.27 30.33
N SER A 563 18.23 -35.30 31.46
CA SER A 563 19.41 -34.53 31.81
C SER A 563 20.47 -35.54 32.23
N GLU A 564 21.64 -35.52 31.60
CA GLU A 564 22.96 -35.98 32.10
C GLU A 564 23.92 -35.87 30.89
N ARG A 565 24.94 -34.99 30.87
CA ARG A 565 26.27 -35.04 31.53
C ARG A 565 27.04 -36.34 31.29
N PHE A 566 28.13 -36.26 30.51
CA PHE A 566 29.44 -36.93 30.60
C PHE A 566 30.33 -36.22 29.55
N GLU A 567 31.33 -35.39 29.90
CA GLU A 567 32.72 -35.67 30.32
C GLU A 567 33.57 -36.50 29.33
N ASP A 568 34.64 -35.84 28.87
CA ASP A 568 35.98 -36.27 28.43
C ASP A 568 36.16 -37.55 27.61
N THR A 569 36.61 -37.37 26.36
CA THR A 569 37.89 -37.90 25.83
C THR A 569 38.25 -37.25 24.49
#